data_AF-A0A0F9D6Y6-F1
#
_entry.id   AF-A0A0F9D6Y6-F1
#
_cell.length_a   1.000
_cell.length_b   1.000
_cell.length_c   1.000
_cell.angle_alpha   90.00
_cell.angle_beta   90.00
_cell.angle_gamma   90.00
#
_symmetry.space_group_name_H-M   'P 1'
#
loop_
_entity.id
_entity.type
_entity.pdbx_description
1 polymer ?
#
loop_
_entity_poly.entity_id
_entity_poly.type
_entity_poly.pdbx_seq_one_letter_code
_entity_poly.pdbx_strand_id
1 'polypeptide(L)'
;MGEQSGAELVSQPVKEPTRLQWARMNVFLAEYRERGIIVDACKAVSDGGRTLERRTPGFWAREYPAFADLMAEAREEVNDKIEREIYRRGVEGWEEPVYQGGQQVGTIRKYDSTMLIFLAKANMPGKYRDKFEGANLNFQPNFNFAGDGVIRAIAGLSPEELERLASRGKPIEGEFKEVTDGASQETSGGDDSPGEGEDQTPGHEEGSSP
;
A
#
# COMPACT_ATOMS: atom_id res chain seq x y z
N MET A 1 -19.51 35.05 41.77
CA MET A 1 -19.15 33.69 42.23
C MET A 1 -20.13 32.74 41.58
N GLY A 2 -19.65 31.87 40.69
CA GLY A 2 -20.45 30.86 40.01
C GLY A 2 -19.47 29.85 39.43
N GLU A 3 -19.46 28.67 40.03
CA GLU A 3 -18.46 27.62 39.92
C GLU A 3 -18.15 27.17 38.49
N GLN A 4 -16.86 27.04 38.20
CA GLN A 4 -16.38 26.24 37.09
C GLN A 4 -16.59 24.76 37.45
N SER A 5 -17.59 24.14 36.82
CA SER A 5 -17.76 22.69 36.82
C SER A 5 -16.64 22.07 35.96
N GLY A 6 -15.49 21.81 36.58
CA GLY A 6 -14.43 21.00 35.99
C GLY A 6 -14.91 19.57 35.82
N ALA A 7 -15.22 19.16 34.59
CA ALA A 7 -15.45 17.76 34.27
C ALA A 7 -14.14 17.00 34.46
N GLU A 8 -14.05 16.27 35.56
CA GLU A 8 -12.96 15.35 35.86
C GLU A 8 -12.97 14.24 34.79
N LEU A 9 -11.99 14.29 33.87
CA LEU A 9 -11.78 13.26 32.87
C LEU A 9 -11.29 12.00 33.59
N VAL A 10 -12.23 11.17 34.05
CA VAL A 10 -11.97 9.84 34.58
C VAL A 10 -11.35 9.01 33.46
N SER A 11 -10.03 8.81 33.48
CA SER A 11 -9.37 7.95 32.51
C SER A 11 -9.83 6.51 32.76
N GLN A 12 -10.52 5.91 31.78
CA GLN A 12 -10.83 4.49 31.84
C GLN A 12 -9.52 3.69 31.87
N PRO A 13 -9.47 2.54 32.59
CA PRO A 13 -8.27 1.72 32.66
C PRO A 13 -7.89 1.22 31.26
N VAL A 14 -6.62 1.37 30.90
CA VAL A 14 -6.08 0.90 29.63
C VAL A 14 -6.18 -0.62 29.57
N LYS A 15 -6.71 -1.14 28.47
CA LYS A 15 -6.84 -2.58 28.24
C LYS A 15 -5.48 -3.18 27.93
N GLU A 16 -5.09 -4.19 28.69
CA GLU A 16 -3.79 -4.87 28.54
C GLU A 16 -3.94 -6.19 27.76
N PRO A 17 -3.03 -6.49 26.81
CA PRO A 17 -3.00 -7.79 26.14
C PRO A 17 -2.60 -8.93 27.09
N THR A 18 -3.14 -10.11 26.83
CA THR A 18 -2.68 -11.36 27.47
C THR A 18 -1.25 -11.71 27.06
N ARG A 19 -0.57 -12.55 27.84
CA ARG A 19 0.79 -13.05 27.53
C ARG A 19 0.89 -13.69 26.14
N LEU A 20 -0.12 -14.44 25.72
CA LEU A 20 -0.14 -15.09 24.40
C LEU A 20 -0.29 -14.06 23.27
N GLN A 21 -1.13 -13.03 23.46
CA GLN A 21 -1.26 -11.93 22.51
C GLN A 21 0.05 -11.17 22.38
N TRP A 22 0.71 -10.85 23.50
CA TRP A 22 2.04 -10.22 23.48
C TRP A 22 3.09 -11.05 22.74
N ALA A 23 3.12 -12.37 22.95
CA ALA A 23 4.03 -13.24 22.21
C ALA A 23 3.82 -13.13 20.69
N ARG A 24 2.56 -13.12 20.23
CA ARG A 24 2.21 -12.96 18.81
C ARG A 24 2.57 -11.57 18.28
N MET A 25 2.25 -10.52 19.04
CA MET A 25 2.57 -9.14 18.71
C MET A 25 4.09 -8.94 18.59
N ASN A 26 4.88 -9.54 19.46
CA ASN A 26 6.34 -9.42 19.43
C ASN A 26 6.96 -10.11 18.20
N VAL A 27 6.47 -11.30 17.82
CA VAL A 27 6.89 -11.95 16.57
C VAL A 27 6.54 -11.08 15.36
N PHE A 28 5.33 -10.52 15.33
CA PHE A 28 4.91 -9.60 14.29
C PHE A 28 5.82 -8.36 14.22
N LEU A 29 6.05 -7.69 15.34
CA LEU A 29 6.86 -6.47 15.41
C LEU A 29 8.31 -6.73 15.01
N ALA A 30 8.89 -7.87 15.41
CA ALA A 30 10.25 -8.24 15.03
C ALA A 30 10.39 -8.40 13.50
N GLU A 31 9.48 -9.15 12.87
CA GLU A 31 9.51 -9.34 11.42
C GLU A 31 9.21 -8.05 10.67
N TYR A 32 8.28 -7.23 11.19
CA TYR A 32 7.98 -5.93 10.59
C TYR A 32 9.17 -4.98 10.68
N ARG A 33 9.85 -4.90 11.83
CA ARG A 33 11.09 -4.12 11.97
C ARG A 33 12.14 -4.57 10.99
N GLU A 34 12.22 -5.87 10.68
CA GLU A 34 13.22 -6.38 9.76
C GLU A 34 12.94 -5.97 8.31
N ARG A 35 11.71 -6.18 7.82
CA ARG A 35 11.38 -6.04 6.39
C ARG A 35 10.56 -4.82 6.02
N GLY A 36 9.79 -4.27 6.97
CA GLY A 36 8.82 -3.22 6.73
C GLY A 36 7.54 -3.67 6.01
N ILE A 37 7.35 -4.98 5.80
CA ILE A 37 6.24 -5.54 5.00
C ILE A 37 5.20 -6.20 5.93
N ILE A 38 4.00 -5.62 5.98
CA ILE A 38 2.90 -6.12 6.84
C ILE A 38 2.54 -7.58 6.53
N VAL A 39 2.53 -7.99 5.26
CA VAL A 39 2.17 -9.37 4.88
C VAL A 39 3.18 -10.37 5.44
N ASP A 40 4.46 -10.07 5.33
CA ASP A 40 5.53 -10.94 5.80
C ASP A 40 5.49 -11.05 7.33
N ALA A 41 5.28 -9.91 8.03
CA ALA A 41 5.07 -9.89 9.47
C ALA A 41 3.85 -10.71 9.92
N CYS A 42 2.74 -10.64 9.18
CA CYS A 42 1.57 -11.48 9.41
C CYS A 42 1.85 -12.98 9.18
N LYS A 43 2.64 -13.32 8.16
CA LYS A 43 3.04 -14.71 7.88
C LYS A 43 3.97 -15.29 8.93
N ALA A 44 4.84 -14.47 9.52
CA ALA A 44 5.75 -14.89 10.59
C ALA A 44 5.02 -15.29 11.87
N VAL A 45 3.85 -14.73 12.13
CA VAL A 45 2.98 -15.17 13.23
C VAL A 45 2.14 -16.36 12.77
N SER A 46 2.62 -17.57 13.08
CA SER A 46 1.88 -18.82 12.87
C SER A 46 1.24 -19.30 14.17
N ASP A 47 -0.04 -19.64 14.12
CA ASP A 47 -0.84 -20.18 15.22
C ASP A 47 -1.55 -21.45 14.73
N GLY A 48 -1.13 -22.62 15.18
CA GLY A 48 -1.74 -23.90 14.80
C GLY A 48 -1.72 -24.19 13.30
N GLY A 49 -0.71 -23.71 12.56
CA GLY A 49 -0.61 -23.88 11.11
C GLY A 49 -1.37 -22.84 10.29
N ARG A 50 -1.95 -21.81 10.92
CA ARG A 50 -2.59 -20.68 10.26
C ARG A 50 -1.79 -19.41 10.49
N THR A 51 -1.69 -18.57 9.47
CA THR A 51 -1.05 -17.25 9.55
C THR A 51 -2.02 -16.19 10.04
N LEU A 52 -1.48 -15.07 10.51
CA LEU A 52 -2.29 -13.93 10.95
C LEU A 52 -2.98 -13.25 9.76
N GLU A 53 -4.24 -12.87 9.90
CA GLU A 53 -4.93 -12.05 8.89
C GLU A 53 -4.33 -10.64 8.83
N ARG A 54 -4.21 -10.08 7.62
CA ARG A 54 -3.62 -8.74 7.38
C ARG A 54 -4.25 -7.61 8.21
N ARG A 55 -5.55 -7.71 8.52
CA ARG A 55 -6.29 -6.69 9.31
C ARG A 55 -6.01 -6.75 10.80
N THR A 56 -5.47 -7.86 11.31
CA THR A 56 -5.32 -8.10 12.75
C THR A 56 -4.42 -7.08 13.46
N PRO A 57 -3.26 -6.67 12.92
CA PRO A 57 -2.44 -5.63 13.55
C PRO A 57 -3.18 -4.30 13.71
N GLY A 58 -4.08 -3.95 12.78
CA GLY A 58 -4.94 -2.77 12.89
C GLY A 58 -5.92 -2.86 14.06
N PHE A 59 -6.50 -4.05 14.28
CA PHE A 59 -7.32 -4.30 15.48
C PHE A 59 -6.50 -4.23 16.76
N TRP A 60 -5.29 -4.80 16.77
CA TRP A 60 -4.39 -4.72 17.93
C TRP A 60 -4.04 -3.28 18.29
N ALA A 61 -3.70 -2.44 17.30
CA ALA A 61 -3.38 -1.04 17.54
C ALA A 61 -4.56 -0.24 18.08
N ARG A 62 -5.80 -0.56 17.68
CA ARG A 62 -7.00 0.10 18.21
C ARG A 62 -7.32 -0.32 19.65
N GLU A 63 -7.12 -1.60 19.96
CA GLU A 63 -7.52 -2.18 21.24
C GLU A 63 -6.44 -2.02 22.33
N TYR A 64 -5.17 -1.93 21.95
CA TYR A 64 -4.03 -1.95 22.86
C TYR A 64 -3.07 -0.79 22.56
N PRO A 65 -3.18 0.34 23.26
CA PRO A 65 -2.34 1.52 23.04
C PRO A 65 -0.84 1.23 23.08
N ALA A 66 -0.37 0.40 24.01
CA ALA A 66 1.04 0.01 24.10
C ALA A 66 1.54 -0.70 22.82
N PHE A 67 0.71 -1.49 22.15
CA PHE A 67 1.06 -2.08 20.86
C PHE A 67 1.09 -1.03 19.75
N ALA A 68 0.16 -0.06 19.77
CA ALA A 68 0.15 1.03 18.79
C ALA A 68 1.44 1.86 18.85
N ASP A 69 1.91 2.18 20.06
CA ASP A 69 3.16 2.92 20.26
C ASP A 69 4.37 2.14 19.72
N LEU A 70 4.48 0.85 20.04
CA LEU A 70 5.54 -0.02 19.51
C LEU A 70 5.48 -0.18 17.99
N MET A 71 4.27 -0.19 17.41
CA MET A 71 4.10 -0.26 15.97
C MET A 71 4.51 1.05 15.28
N ALA A 72 4.25 2.20 15.91
CA ALA A 72 4.71 3.50 15.43
C ALA A 72 6.24 3.58 15.47
N GLU A 73 6.87 3.18 16.57
CA GLU A 73 8.32 3.08 16.70
C GLU A 73 8.92 2.15 15.62
N ALA A 74 8.37 0.94 15.47
CA ALA A 74 8.81 -0.01 14.46
C ALA A 74 8.68 0.53 13.03
N ARG A 75 7.68 1.35 12.76
CA ARG A 75 7.52 2.03 11.46
C ARG A 75 8.63 3.05 11.23
N GLU A 76 8.99 3.84 12.24
CA GLU A 76 10.10 4.80 12.09
C GLU A 76 11.44 4.07 11.88
N GLU A 77 11.71 2.98 12.60
CA GLU A 77 12.91 2.15 12.37
C GLU A 77 12.98 1.62 10.92
N VAL A 78 11.83 1.23 10.35
CA VAL A 78 11.74 0.80 8.95
C VAL A 78 11.95 1.96 8.00
N ASN A 79 11.38 3.14 8.29
CA ASN A 79 11.59 4.34 7.49
C ASN A 79 13.08 4.70 7.44
N ASP A 80 13.79 4.66 8.57
CA ASP A 80 15.24 4.90 8.64
C ASP A 80 16.04 3.93 7.76
N LYS A 81 15.65 2.65 7.73
CA LYS A 81 16.28 1.65 6.84
C LYS A 81 16.06 1.99 5.36
N ILE A 82 14.85 2.43 5.00
CA ILE A 82 14.51 2.85 3.65
C ILE A 82 15.31 4.10 3.26
N GLU A 83 15.36 5.11 4.13
CA GLU A 83 16.12 6.33 3.89
C GLU A 83 17.61 6.05 3.71
N ARG A 84 18.18 5.16 4.52
CA ARG A 84 19.57 4.71 4.35
C ARG A 84 19.81 4.07 2.99
N GLU A 85 18.91 3.19 2.53
CA GLU A 85 19.07 2.55 1.22
C GLU A 85 18.89 3.53 0.06
N ILE A 86 17.97 4.50 0.20
CA ILE A 86 17.81 5.61 -0.75
C ILE A 86 19.11 6.42 -0.83
N TYR A 87 19.72 6.76 0.31
CA TYR A 87 21.00 7.46 0.35
C TYR A 87 22.13 6.63 -0.27
N ARG A 88 22.24 5.34 0.10
CA ARG A 88 23.25 4.43 -0.44
C ARG A 88 23.17 4.33 -1.96
N ARG A 89 21.97 4.25 -2.54
CA ARG A 89 21.80 4.17 -4.01
C ARG A 89 21.94 5.52 -4.71
N GLY A 90 21.40 6.58 -4.12
CA GLY A 90 21.33 7.89 -4.75
C GLY A 90 22.60 8.73 -4.61
N VAL A 91 23.30 8.61 -3.48
CA VAL A 91 24.46 9.44 -3.12
C VAL A 91 25.75 8.63 -3.16
N GLU A 92 25.81 7.47 -2.50
CA GLU A 92 27.04 6.65 -2.46
C GLU A 92 27.22 5.82 -3.73
N GLY A 93 26.12 5.40 -4.33
CA GLY A 93 26.07 4.52 -5.50
C GLY A 93 26.40 3.06 -5.20
N TRP A 94 26.59 2.27 -6.26
CA TRP A 94 27.09 0.90 -6.18
C TRP A 94 28.06 0.61 -7.34
N GLU A 95 28.98 -0.33 -7.11
CA GLU A 95 29.85 -0.83 -8.18
C GLU A 95 29.07 -1.82 -9.05
N GLU A 96 28.92 -1.50 -10.33
CA GLU A 96 28.38 -2.40 -11.33
C GLU A 96 29.52 -3.06 -12.12
N PRO A 97 29.57 -4.39 -12.21
CA PRO A 97 30.61 -5.07 -12.98
C PRO A 97 30.45 -4.80 -14.48
N VAL A 98 31.56 -4.49 -15.15
CA VAL A 98 31.60 -4.29 -16.61
C VAL A 98 32.18 -5.55 -17.26
N TYR A 99 31.47 -6.09 -18.23
CA TYR A 99 31.89 -7.27 -18.99
C TYR A 99 32.20 -6.91 -20.45
N GLN A 100 33.31 -7.41 -20.96
CA GLN A 100 33.68 -7.33 -22.37
C GLN A 100 34.17 -8.71 -22.83
N GLY A 101 33.60 -9.24 -23.92
CA GLY A 101 33.94 -10.59 -24.40
C GLY A 101 33.64 -11.71 -23.42
N GLY A 102 32.64 -11.53 -22.53
CA GLY A 102 32.27 -12.53 -21.51
C GLY A 102 33.18 -12.54 -20.27
N GLN A 103 34.21 -11.69 -20.22
CA GLN A 103 35.09 -11.54 -19.06
C GLN A 103 34.79 -10.22 -18.36
N GLN A 104 34.82 -10.22 -17.02
CA GLN A 104 34.73 -8.98 -16.25
C GLN A 104 36.03 -8.19 -16.44
N VAL A 105 35.91 -6.98 -16.98
CA VAL A 105 37.05 -6.10 -17.30
C VAL A 105 37.21 -4.94 -16.33
N GLY A 106 36.23 -4.74 -15.43
CA GLY A 106 36.30 -3.71 -14.39
C GLY A 106 34.98 -3.52 -13.65
N THR A 107 34.88 -2.40 -12.93
CA THR A 107 33.63 -1.93 -12.32
C THR A 107 33.43 -0.45 -12.64
N ILE A 108 32.18 -0.04 -12.68
CA ILE A 108 31.79 1.38 -12.73
C ILE A 108 30.90 1.70 -11.54
N ARG A 109 31.13 2.86 -10.93
CA ARG A 109 30.24 3.37 -9.90
C ARG A 109 28.97 3.93 -10.56
N LYS A 110 27.84 3.30 -10.29
CA LYS A 110 26.51 3.77 -10.70
C LYS A 110 25.78 4.43 -9.54
N TYR A 111 24.86 5.33 -9.90
CA TYR A 111 23.98 6.03 -8.96
C TYR A 111 22.54 5.95 -9.46
N ASP A 112 21.60 6.00 -8.53
CA ASP A 112 20.18 6.12 -8.86
C ASP A 112 19.72 7.57 -8.66
N SER A 113 19.71 8.33 -9.75
CA SER A 113 19.27 9.73 -9.75
C SER A 113 17.84 9.90 -9.24
N THR A 114 16.98 8.89 -9.40
CA THR A 114 15.60 8.93 -8.89
C THR A 114 15.59 8.91 -7.36
N MET A 115 16.42 8.06 -6.76
CA MET A 115 16.59 8.03 -5.30
C MET A 115 17.16 9.34 -4.76
N LEU A 116 18.11 9.96 -5.47
CA LEU A 116 18.62 11.29 -5.12
C LEU A 116 17.53 12.37 -5.18
N ILE A 117 16.65 12.31 -6.19
CA ILE A 117 15.49 13.22 -6.29
C ILE A 117 14.54 13.00 -5.11
N PHE A 118 14.24 11.76 -4.71
CA PHE A 118 13.42 11.48 -3.54
C PHE A 118 14.02 12.09 -2.26
N LEU A 119 15.33 11.92 -2.06
CA LEU A 119 16.03 12.50 -0.92
C LEU A 119 15.96 14.05 -0.93
N ALA A 120 16.14 14.67 -2.10
CA ALA A 120 16.03 16.11 -2.26
C ALA A 120 14.60 16.63 -2.00
N LYS A 121 13.57 15.89 -2.44
CA LYS A 121 12.16 16.19 -2.15
C LYS A 121 11.84 16.08 -0.66
N ALA A 122 12.39 15.07 0.03
CA ALA A 122 12.19 14.87 1.46
C ALA A 122 12.86 15.97 2.30
N ASN A 123 14.12 16.32 2.01
CA ASN A 123 14.91 17.25 2.82
C ASN A 123 14.70 18.73 2.45
N MET A 124 14.33 19.02 1.20
CA MET A 124 14.11 20.38 0.70
C MET A 124 12.75 20.50 -0.01
N PRO A 125 11.63 20.19 0.68
CA PRO A 125 10.32 20.12 0.07
C PRO A 125 9.87 21.46 -0.51
N GLY A 126 10.23 22.59 0.10
CA GLY A 126 9.89 23.92 -0.42
C GLY A 126 10.46 24.19 -1.83
N LYS A 127 11.56 23.52 -2.21
CA LYS A 127 12.22 23.70 -3.51
C LYS A 127 11.87 22.61 -4.51
N TYR A 128 11.79 21.35 -4.07
CA TYR A 128 11.72 20.20 -4.99
C TYR A 128 10.41 19.41 -4.93
N ARG A 129 9.54 19.63 -3.94
CA ARG A 129 8.25 18.95 -3.88
C ARG A 129 7.42 19.30 -5.11
N ASP A 130 6.75 18.30 -5.68
CA ASP A 130 5.85 18.54 -6.81
C ASP A 130 4.71 19.47 -6.37
N LYS A 131 4.54 20.57 -7.10
CA LYS A 131 3.40 21.47 -6.92
C LYS A 131 2.27 20.95 -7.79
N PHE A 132 1.20 20.49 -7.17
CA PHE A 132 -0.04 20.24 -7.88
C PHE A 132 -0.75 21.59 -8.05
N GLU A 133 -0.81 22.10 -9.28
CA GLU A 133 -1.74 23.19 -9.65
C GLU A 133 -3.14 22.60 -9.84
N GLY A 134 -3.69 22.02 -8.77
CA GLY A 134 -5.06 21.57 -8.66
C GLY A 134 -5.68 22.27 -7.46
N ALA A 135 -6.91 22.77 -7.61
CA ALA A 135 -7.58 23.61 -6.63
C ALA A 135 -7.32 23.17 -5.17
N ASN A 136 -6.79 24.08 -4.36
CA ASN A 136 -6.88 23.98 -2.91
C ASN A 136 -8.37 23.95 -2.55
N LEU A 137 -8.96 22.76 -2.48
CA LEU A 137 -10.14 22.54 -1.68
C LEU A 137 -9.64 22.67 -0.25
N ASN A 138 -9.99 23.77 0.43
CA ASN A 138 -9.73 23.95 1.85
C ASN A 138 -10.51 22.90 2.65
N PHE A 139 -10.02 21.67 2.66
CA PHE A 139 -10.58 20.55 3.39
C PHE A 139 -9.48 20.00 4.30
N GLN A 140 -9.66 20.16 5.61
CA GLN A 140 -8.88 19.47 6.65
C GLN A 140 -9.83 18.69 7.55
N PRO A 141 -9.38 17.62 8.25
CA PRO A 141 -8.38 16.63 7.86
C PRO A 141 -8.87 15.19 8.15
N ASN A 142 -8.87 14.32 7.12
CA ASN A 142 -8.64 12.87 7.18
C ASN A 142 -9.27 12.20 5.97
N PHE A 143 -8.59 12.27 4.83
CA PHE A 143 -8.91 11.36 3.73
C PHE A 143 -7.62 10.76 3.21
N ASN A 144 -7.44 9.47 3.53
CA ASN A 144 -6.52 8.61 2.80
C ASN A 144 -6.94 8.65 1.33
N PHE A 145 -6.01 9.00 0.44
CA PHE A 145 -6.19 9.12 -1.00
C PHE A 145 -6.47 7.79 -1.73
N ALA A 146 -6.99 6.78 -1.02
CA ALA A 146 -7.31 5.47 -1.57
C ALA A 146 -8.82 5.29 -1.70
N GLY A 147 -9.30 5.31 -2.95
CA GLY A 147 -10.48 4.61 -3.47
C GLY A 147 -11.88 5.04 -2.99
N ASP A 148 -12.09 5.08 -1.68
CA ASP A 148 -13.45 5.09 -1.10
C ASP A 148 -13.81 6.43 -0.43
N GLY A 149 -12.81 7.15 0.05
CA GLY A 149 -13.01 8.44 0.72
C GLY A 149 -13.53 9.54 -0.21
N VAL A 150 -13.11 9.51 -1.47
CA VAL A 150 -13.49 10.52 -2.48
C VAL A 150 -14.95 10.35 -2.88
N ILE A 151 -15.41 9.10 -3.10
CA ILE A 151 -16.80 8.81 -3.47
C ILE A 151 -17.75 9.25 -2.36
N ARG A 152 -17.40 8.95 -1.09
CA ARG A 152 -18.21 9.34 0.07
C ARG A 152 -18.23 10.85 0.29
N ALA A 153 -17.13 11.54 -0.02
CA ALA A 153 -17.07 13.00 0.06
C ALA A 153 -17.95 13.67 -1.01
N ILE A 154 -17.93 13.17 -2.26
CA ILE A 154 -18.80 13.65 -3.34
C ILE A 154 -20.28 13.45 -2.99
N ALA A 155 -20.64 12.29 -2.42
CA ALA A 155 -22.01 11.99 -2.00
C ALA A 155 -22.53 12.90 -0.87
N GLY A 156 -21.63 13.57 -0.14
CA GLY A 156 -21.97 14.52 0.93
C GLY A 156 -22.07 15.98 0.48
N LEU A 157 -21.77 16.29 -0.78
CA LEU A 157 -21.85 17.66 -1.31
C LEU A 157 -23.27 18.03 -1.69
N SER A 158 -23.61 19.30 -1.51
CA SER A 158 -24.87 19.83 -2.02
C SER A 158 -24.87 19.87 -3.56
N PRO A 159 -26.06 19.80 -4.21
CA PRO A 159 -26.15 19.90 -5.67
C PRO A 159 -25.47 21.15 -6.25
N GLU A 160 -25.54 22.28 -5.54
CA GLU A 160 -24.92 23.54 -5.94
C GLU A 160 -23.38 23.48 -5.89
N GLU A 161 -22.82 22.77 -4.92
CA GLU A 161 -21.37 22.56 -4.81
C GLU A 161 -20.86 21.61 -5.89
N LEU A 162 -21.64 20.57 -6.21
CA LEU A 162 -21.34 19.68 -7.33
C LEU A 162 -21.31 20.42 -8.65
N GLU A 163 -22.29 21.31 -8.89
CA GLU A 163 -22.36 22.11 -10.12
C GLU A 163 -21.21 23.13 -10.22
N ARG A 164 -20.82 23.75 -9.09
CA ARG A 164 -19.63 24.62 -9.01
C ARG A 164 -18.33 23.88 -9.27
N LEU A 165 -18.24 22.60 -8.91
CA LEU A 165 -17.06 21.77 -9.20
C LEU A 165 -17.04 21.34 -10.67
N ALA A 166 -18.18 20.90 -11.20
CA ALA A 166 -18.33 20.49 -12.59
C ALA A 166 -18.00 21.63 -13.58
N SER A 167 -18.43 22.86 -13.27
CA SER A 167 -18.14 24.05 -14.09
C SER A 167 -16.67 24.49 -14.07
N ARG A 168 -15.85 23.96 -13.16
CA ARG A 168 -14.41 24.22 -13.09
C ARG A 168 -13.56 23.14 -13.75
N GLY A 169 -14.13 21.96 -14.02
CA GLY A 169 -13.44 20.88 -14.72
C GLY A 169 -13.43 21.10 -16.23
N LYS A 170 -12.36 20.69 -16.92
CA LYS A 170 -12.47 20.42 -18.37
C LYS A 170 -13.29 19.14 -18.54
N PRO A 171 -14.29 19.11 -19.44
CA PRO A 171 -15.03 17.88 -19.72
C PRO A 171 -14.03 16.79 -20.14
N ILE A 172 -14.18 15.60 -19.57
CA ILE A 172 -13.46 14.43 -20.07
C ILE A 172 -14.19 14.00 -21.34
N GLU A 173 -13.54 14.15 -22.49
CA GLU A 173 -14.09 13.69 -23.76
C GLU A 173 -13.98 12.16 -23.85
N GLY A 174 -15.10 11.47 -24.04
CA GLY A 174 -15.16 10.02 -24.19
C GLY A 174 -16.59 9.46 -24.09
N GLU A 175 -16.84 8.31 -24.71
CA GLU A 175 -18.09 7.57 -24.57
C GLU A 175 -18.11 6.85 -23.22
N PHE A 176 -18.92 7.35 -22.28
CA PHE A 176 -19.15 6.67 -21.01
C PHE A 176 -20.15 5.54 -21.22
N LYS A 177 -19.77 4.31 -20.85
CA LYS A 177 -20.72 3.19 -20.82
C LYS A 177 -21.62 3.35 -19.59
N GLU A 178 -22.92 3.40 -19.82
CA GLU A 178 -23.91 3.30 -18.74
C GLU A 178 -23.69 1.99 -17.99
N VAL A 179 -23.49 2.09 -16.68
CA VAL A 179 -23.54 0.94 -15.79
C VAL A 179 -25.01 0.74 -15.44
N THR A 180 -25.64 -0.27 -16.03
CA THR A 180 -26.99 -0.66 -15.65
C THR A 180 -26.95 -1.37 -14.30
N ASP A 181 -27.80 -0.96 -13.36
CA ASP A 181 -27.94 -1.58 -12.05
C ASP A 181 -28.39 -3.05 -12.22
N GLY A 182 -27.44 -3.97 -12.07
CA GLY A 182 -27.68 -5.41 -12.14
C GLY A 182 -28.43 -5.90 -10.90
N ALA A 183 -29.76 -5.80 -10.93
CA ALA A 183 -30.63 -6.51 -10.03
C ALA A 183 -30.54 -8.03 -10.27
N SER A 184 -30.36 -8.76 -9.17
CA SER A 184 -30.48 -10.20 -8.93
C SER A 184 -31.24 -11.01 -10.00
N GLN A 185 -30.58 -12.02 -10.60
CA GLN A 185 -31.27 -13.25 -11.02
C GLN A 185 -30.39 -14.48 -10.80
N GLU A 186 -30.89 -15.36 -9.94
CA GLU A 186 -30.60 -16.79 -9.92
C GLU A 186 -31.04 -17.43 -11.24
N THR A 187 -30.21 -18.29 -11.83
CA THR A 187 -30.73 -19.39 -12.68
C THR A 187 -29.92 -20.65 -12.45
N SER A 188 -30.62 -21.62 -11.86
CA SER A 188 -30.37 -23.05 -11.84
C SER A 188 -30.38 -23.71 -13.22
N GLY A 189 -29.54 -24.74 -13.42
CA GLY A 189 -29.95 -26.02 -14.01
C GLY A 189 -29.68 -26.32 -15.49
N GLY A 190 -29.04 -27.48 -15.74
CA GLY A 190 -29.15 -28.34 -16.94
C GLY A 190 -28.17 -28.03 -18.07
N ASP A 191 -27.05 -28.75 -18.25
CA ASP A 191 -26.89 -30.11 -18.81
C ASP A 191 -27.20 -30.18 -20.33
N ASP A 192 -26.17 -30.33 -21.17
CA ASP A 192 -26.06 -31.45 -22.13
C ASP A 192 -24.65 -31.46 -22.79
N SER A 193 -24.23 -32.65 -23.18
CA SER A 193 -22.86 -33.12 -23.40
C SER A 193 -22.47 -33.13 -24.92
N PRO A 194 -21.46 -33.88 -25.41
CA PRO A 194 -20.33 -33.36 -26.19
C PRO A 194 -20.35 -33.67 -27.71
N GLY A 195 -19.48 -33.02 -28.49
CA GLY A 195 -19.30 -33.30 -29.93
C GLY A 195 -17.88 -33.03 -30.42
N GLU A 196 -17.26 -34.08 -30.96
CA GLU A 196 -15.87 -34.27 -31.41
C GLU A 196 -15.54 -33.58 -32.76
N GLY A 197 -14.24 -33.43 -33.08
CA GLY A 197 -13.79 -33.32 -34.48
C GLY A 197 -12.42 -32.67 -34.75
N GLU A 198 -11.36 -33.51 -34.74
CA GLU A 198 -10.20 -33.61 -35.67
C GLU A 198 -9.42 -32.35 -36.10
N ASP A 199 -8.14 -32.20 -35.72
CA ASP A 199 -6.90 -32.78 -36.29
C ASP A 199 -6.20 -31.85 -37.31
N GLN A 200 -4.97 -31.45 -36.96
CA GLN A 200 -3.83 -31.30 -37.89
C GLN A 200 -2.57 -30.83 -37.14
N THR A 201 -1.64 -31.75 -36.92
CA THR A 201 -0.20 -31.46 -36.78
C THR A 201 0.45 -31.16 -38.14
N PRO A 202 1.62 -30.51 -38.18
CA PRO A 202 2.82 -31.32 -38.40
C PRO A 202 4.03 -30.87 -37.56
N GLY A 203 4.69 -31.84 -36.92
CA GLY A 203 6.03 -31.70 -36.35
C GLY A 203 7.09 -32.07 -37.40
N HIS A 204 8.11 -31.22 -37.54
CA HIS A 204 9.25 -31.45 -38.42
C HIS A 204 10.21 -32.50 -37.84
N GLU A 205 10.68 -33.39 -38.72
CA GLU A 205 11.66 -34.44 -38.52
C GLU A 205 13.08 -33.89 -38.27
N GLU A 206 13.80 -34.45 -37.30
CA GLU A 206 15.27 -34.49 -37.31
C GLU A 206 15.72 -35.95 -37.44
N GLY A 207 16.34 -36.26 -38.59
CA GLY A 207 16.95 -37.54 -38.90
C GLY A 207 18.46 -37.54 -38.63
N SER A 208 18.84 -38.32 -37.62
CA SER A 208 19.96 -39.28 -37.50
C SER A 208 21.14 -39.27 -38.51
N SER A 209 22.36 -39.14 -37.96
CA SER A 209 23.62 -39.93 -38.17
C SER A 209 24.17 -40.18 -39.60
N PRO A 210 25.47 -40.50 -39.79
CA PRO A 210 26.23 -41.58 -39.13
C PRO A 210 27.24 -41.12 -38.09
#